data_AF-A0A1G8HEW9-F1
#
_entry.id   AF-A0A1G8HEW9-F1
#
_cell.length_a   1.000
_cell.length_b   1.000
_cell.length_c   1.000
_cell.angle_alpha   90.00
_cell.angle_beta   90.00
_cell.angle_gamma   90.00
#
_symmetry.space_group_name_H-M   'P 1'
#
loop_
_entity.id
_entity.type
_entity.pdbx_description
1 polymer ?
#
loop_
_entity_poly.entity_id
_entity_poly.type
_entity_poly.pdbx_seq_one_letter_code
_entity_poly.pdbx_strand_id
1 'polypeptide(L)'
;MKKTVSILFLAFLFMGCQQKVKPEDISKINGYWEVEKVVFDSIKDKEYRMNEVYDYFELKNNKGIRKKVMPQLNGTFVVNDTYENVTVRFADDKVFLDYSTPYMKWSEELIAVSAEELVLLNKEKVEYHYKKATPINLLGDGKTTK
;
A
#
# COMPACT_ATOMS: atom_id res chain seq x y z
N MET A 1 -19.51 -45.18 -6.71
CA MET A 1 -19.60 -43.80 -6.16
C MET A 1 -18.41 -43.55 -5.23
N LYS A 2 -17.22 -43.23 -5.76
CA LYS A 2 -15.99 -43.03 -4.95
C LYS A 2 -15.08 -41.88 -5.45
N LYS A 3 -15.49 -41.14 -6.48
CA LYS A 3 -14.67 -40.07 -7.09
C LYS A 3 -15.16 -38.64 -6.81
N THR A 4 -16.33 -38.49 -6.17
CA THR A 4 -16.93 -37.17 -5.89
C THR A 4 -16.51 -36.57 -4.55
N VAL A 5 -15.92 -37.34 -3.63
CA VAL A 5 -15.50 -36.84 -2.30
C VAL A 5 -14.16 -36.10 -2.36
N SER A 6 -13.33 -36.36 -3.37
CA SER A 6 -11.98 -35.78 -3.44
C SER A 6 -11.93 -34.33 -3.98
N ILE A 7 -13.02 -33.83 -4.56
CA ILE A 7 -13.07 -32.47 -5.14
C ILE A 7 -13.50 -31.42 -4.10
N LEU A 8 -14.13 -31.85 -2.99
CA LEU A 8 -14.63 -30.93 -1.96
C LEU A 8 -13.53 -30.40 -1.02
N PHE A 9 -12.37 -31.08 -0.96
CA PHE A 9 -11.26 -30.67 -0.10
C PHE A 9 -10.38 -29.56 -0.70
N LEU A 10 -10.48 -29.30 -2.01
CA LEU A 10 -9.68 -28.26 -2.67
C LEU A 10 -10.36 -26.87 -2.65
N ALA A 11 -11.63 -26.80 -2.26
CA ALA A 11 -12.41 -25.55 -2.22
C ALA A 11 -12.24 -24.75 -0.91
N PHE A 12 -11.52 -25.28 0.09
CA PHE A 12 -11.40 -24.66 1.41
C PHE A 12 -10.14 -23.79 1.62
N LEU A 13 -9.28 -23.65 0.61
CA LEU A 13 -7.99 -22.96 0.74
C LEU A 13 -8.02 -21.44 0.53
N PHE A 14 -9.18 -20.83 0.27
CA PHE A 14 -9.30 -19.38 0.05
C PHE A 14 -10.15 -18.64 1.08
N MET A 15 -10.24 -19.15 2.32
CA MET A 15 -10.57 -18.29 3.45
C MET A 15 -9.33 -17.44 3.77
N GLY A 16 -9.06 -16.43 2.94
CA GLY A 16 -8.09 -15.39 3.22
C GLY A 16 -8.54 -14.66 4.48
N CYS A 17 -8.02 -15.09 5.62
CA CYS A 17 -8.23 -14.39 6.88
C CYS A 17 -7.50 -13.05 6.76
N GLN A 18 -8.24 -11.94 6.66
CA GLN A 18 -7.62 -10.61 6.76
C GLN A 18 -6.97 -10.54 8.14
N GLN A 19 -5.65 -10.62 8.17
CA GLN A 19 -4.89 -10.60 9.40
C GLN A 19 -5.05 -9.21 10.03
N LYS A 20 -5.63 -9.16 11.22
CA LYS A 20 -5.80 -7.91 11.97
C LYS A 20 -4.43 -7.27 12.20
N VAL A 21 -4.30 -6.01 11.81
CA VAL A 21 -3.06 -5.23 11.97
C VAL A 21 -2.76 -5.02 13.45
N LYS A 22 -1.54 -5.37 13.87
CA LYS A 22 -1.08 -5.21 15.25
C LYS A 22 -0.10 -4.05 15.38
N PRO A 23 0.12 -3.51 16.60
CA PRO A 23 1.13 -2.48 16.82
C PRO A 23 2.54 -2.85 16.33
N GLU A 24 2.92 -4.13 16.36
CA GLU A 24 4.23 -4.59 15.87
C GLU A 24 4.38 -4.39 14.35
N ASP A 25 3.27 -4.45 13.62
CA ASP A 25 3.24 -4.41 12.16
C ASP A 25 3.49 -3.01 11.60
N ILE A 26 3.30 -1.96 12.41
CA ILE A 26 3.49 -0.56 11.99
C ILE A 26 4.90 -0.31 11.44
N SER A 27 5.89 -1.02 11.97
CA SER A 27 7.28 -0.94 11.50
C SER A 27 7.43 -1.33 10.01
N LYS A 28 6.54 -2.18 9.47
CA LYS A 28 6.57 -2.66 8.09
C LYS A 28 6.16 -1.58 7.08
N ILE A 29 5.46 -0.54 7.52
CA ILE A 29 5.07 0.61 6.69
C ILE A 29 6.32 1.37 6.21
N ASN A 30 7.41 1.37 6.98
CA ASN A 30 8.60 2.14 6.64
C ASN A 30 9.22 1.71 5.31
N GLY A 31 9.58 2.69 4.48
CA GLY A 31 10.18 2.47 3.17
C GLY A 31 9.36 3.05 2.02
N TYR A 32 9.68 2.59 0.82
CA TYR A 32 9.16 3.12 -0.44
C TYR A 32 8.03 2.24 -0.98
N TRP A 33 6.97 2.87 -1.48
CA TRP A 33 5.76 2.20 -1.94
C TRP A 33 5.27 2.77 -3.28
N GLU A 34 4.86 1.87 -4.17
CA GLU A 34 4.23 2.19 -5.46
C GLU A 34 2.75 1.82 -5.41
N VAL A 35 1.85 2.72 -5.86
CA VAL A 35 0.41 2.41 -5.98
C VAL A 35 0.17 1.49 -7.18
N GLU A 36 -0.11 0.22 -6.99
CA GLU A 36 -0.38 -0.70 -8.11
C GLU A 36 -1.82 -0.63 -8.61
N LYS A 37 -2.77 -0.42 -7.69
CA LYS A 37 -4.21 -0.48 -8.00
C LYS A 37 -4.99 0.49 -7.12
N VAL A 38 -5.98 1.14 -7.73
CA VAL A 38 -6.95 1.97 -7.01
C VAL A 38 -8.35 1.40 -7.22
N VAL A 39 -9.01 1.02 -6.13
CA VAL A 39 -10.35 0.43 -6.12
C VAL A 39 -11.35 1.47 -5.62
N PHE A 40 -12.45 1.64 -6.33
CA PHE A 40 -13.52 2.57 -5.99
C PHE A 40 -14.77 1.79 -5.57
N ASP A 41 -15.44 2.19 -4.48
CA ASP A 41 -16.67 1.55 -3.97
C ASP A 41 -17.84 1.54 -5.00
N SER A 42 -17.77 2.33 -6.07
CA SER A 42 -18.90 2.57 -6.99
C SER A 42 -18.59 2.49 -8.49
N ILE A 43 -17.35 2.28 -8.93
CA ILE A 43 -16.94 2.32 -10.36
C ILE A 43 -15.88 1.26 -10.66
N LYS A 44 -15.82 0.78 -11.91
CA LYS A 44 -14.77 -0.09 -12.47
C LYS A 44 -13.37 0.33 -12.00
N ASP A 45 -12.65 -0.59 -11.36
CA ASP A 45 -11.28 -0.43 -10.85
C ASP A 45 -10.34 0.21 -11.88
N LYS A 46 -9.38 1.00 -11.40
CA LYS A 46 -8.30 1.54 -12.21
C LYS A 46 -6.98 0.87 -11.85
N GLU A 47 -6.46 0.08 -12.78
CA GLU A 47 -5.11 -0.49 -12.70
C GLU A 47 -4.08 0.48 -13.26
N TYR A 48 -2.96 0.64 -12.57
CA TYR A 48 -1.84 1.47 -13.00
C TYR A 48 -0.70 0.57 -13.50
N ARG A 49 -0.17 0.85 -14.70
CA ARG A 49 0.91 0.04 -15.29
C ARG A 49 2.31 0.44 -14.81
N MET A 50 2.53 1.72 -14.54
CA MET A 50 3.78 2.27 -14.01
C MET A 50 3.48 3.64 -13.40
N ASN A 51 3.94 3.89 -12.18
CA ASN A 51 3.74 5.18 -11.50
C ASN A 51 5.00 6.02 -11.52
N GLU A 52 4.85 7.32 -11.76
CA GLU A 52 5.95 8.28 -11.73
C GLU A 52 6.26 8.77 -10.30
N VAL A 53 5.33 8.55 -9.37
CA VAL A 53 5.40 9.05 -7.99
C VAL A 53 5.17 7.91 -7.01
N TYR A 54 6.08 7.79 -6.06
CA TYR A 54 6.09 6.81 -4.98
C TYR A 54 5.87 7.54 -3.66
N ASP A 55 5.35 6.82 -2.67
CA ASP A 55 5.25 7.31 -1.30
C ASP A 55 6.37 6.69 -0.45
N TYR A 56 7.13 7.54 0.24
CA TYR A 56 8.10 7.13 1.25
C TYR A 56 7.55 7.40 2.64
N PHE A 57 7.55 6.37 3.49
CA PHE A 57 7.17 6.47 4.90
C PHE A 57 8.37 6.24 5.81
N GLU A 58 8.47 7.08 6.84
CA GLU A 58 9.41 6.92 7.94
C GLU A 58 8.68 7.17 9.25
N LEU A 59 8.40 6.11 9.99
CA LEU A 59 7.68 6.10 11.25
C LEU A 59 8.57 5.57 12.38
N LYS A 60 8.53 6.26 13.52
CA LYS A 60 9.15 5.87 14.79
C LYS A 60 8.18 6.19 15.92
N ASN A 61 7.91 5.22 16.79
CA ASN A 61 7.00 5.39 17.93
C ASN A 61 5.63 5.97 17.51
N ASN A 62 5.02 5.38 16.47
CA ASN A 62 3.70 5.78 15.93
C ASN A 62 3.62 7.21 15.37
N LYS A 63 4.76 7.85 15.10
CA LYS A 63 4.81 9.18 14.48
C LYS A 63 5.90 9.23 13.42
N GLY A 64 5.76 10.13 12.46
CA GLY A 64 6.80 10.33 11.47
C GLY A 64 6.31 11.12 10.27
N ILE A 65 6.79 10.74 9.09
CA ILE A 65 6.53 11.49 7.86
C ILE A 65 6.14 10.58 6.70
N ARG A 66 5.36 11.14 5.77
CA ARG A 66 5.18 10.67 4.40
C ARG A 66 5.74 11.71 3.44
N LYS A 67 6.45 11.25 2.41
CA LYS A 67 6.98 12.08 1.32
C LYS A 67 6.63 11.49 -0.02
N LYS A 68 6.31 12.35 -0.99
CA LYS A 68 6.20 11.94 -2.39
C LYS A 68 7.57 12.02 -3.04
N VAL A 69 7.99 10.93 -3.67
CA VAL A 69 9.34 10.78 -4.23
C VAL A 69 9.27 10.22 -5.64
N MET A 70 10.22 10.60 -6.49
CA MET A 70 10.30 10.15 -7.87
C MET A 70 11.54 9.28 -8.05
N PRO A 71 11.39 7.99 -8.39
CA PRO A 71 12.54 7.12 -8.57
C PRO A 71 13.36 7.52 -9.80
N GLN A 72 14.64 7.22 -9.77
CA GLN A 72 15.61 7.48 -10.83
C GLN A 72 16.17 6.16 -11.38
N LEU A 73 16.66 6.20 -12.63
CA LEU A 73 17.20 5.01 -13.29
C LEU A 73 18.48 4.46 -12.65
N ASN A 74 19.17 5.27 -11.86
CA ASN A 74 20.34 4.88 -11.07
C ASN A 74 19.96 4.30 -9.69
N GLY A 75 18.67 4.09 -9.41
CA GLY A 75 18.17 3.56 -8.14
C GLY A 75 18.05 4.60 -7.02
N THR A 76 18.32 5.88 -7.27
CA THR A 76 18.06 6.95 -6.29
C THR A 76 16.63 7.47 -6.40
N PHE A 77 16.22 8.31 -5.45
CA PHE A 77 14.94 9.01 -5.49
C PHE A 77 15.17 10.52 -5.45
N VAL A 78 14.48 11.25 -6.32
CA VAL A 78 14.36 12.70 -6.20
C VAL A 78 13.30 12.99 -5.14
N VAL A 79 13.69 13.77 -4.15
CA VAL A 79 12.84 14.21 -3.05
C VAL A 79 12.63 15.71 -3.19
N ASN A 80 11.41 16.19 -2.91
CA ASN A 80 11.18 17.60 -2.65
C ASN A 80 11.20 17.84 -1.13
N ASP A 81 11.30 19.10 -0.70
CA ASP A 81 11.31 19.45 0.74
C ASP A 81 9.93 19.35 1.40
N THR A 82 8.92 18.86 0.69
CA THR A 82 7.55 18.78 1.18
C THR A 82 7.30 17.41 1.80
N TYR A 83 6.79 17.41 3.04
CA TYR A 83 6.40 16.20 3.74
C TYR A 83 5.09 16.41 4.50
N GLU A 84 4.44 15.29 4.78
CA GLU A 84 3.22 15.22 5.56
C GLU A 84 3.57 14.58 6.89
N ASN A 85 3.17 15.19 8.01
CA ASN A 85 3.31 14.55 9.30
C ASN A 85 2.31 13.40 9.39
N VAL A 86 2.75 12.25 9.89
CA VAL A 86 1.94 11.05 10.06
C VAL A 86 1.87 10.70 11.55
N THR A 87 0.68 10.42 12.05
CA THR A 87 0.46 9.82 13.37
C THR A 87 -0.37 8.55 13.22
N VAL A 88 0.06 7.47 13.86
CA VAL A 88 -0.68 6.20 13.88
C VAL A 88 -1.64 6.21 15.06
N ARG A 89 -2.92 6.00 14.78
CA ARG A 89 -3.99 5.96 15.78
C ARG A 89 -4.68 4.60 15.77
N PHE A 90 -4.81 4.00 16.93
CA PHE A 90 -5.57 2.77 17.15
C PHE A 90 -6.95 3.14 17.71
N ALA A 91 -8.02 2.72 17.05
CA ALA A 91 -9.40 3.02 17.48
C ALA A 91 -10.35 1.93 16.97
N ASP A 92 -11.24 1.44 17.85
CA ASP A 92 -12.31 0.49 17.50
C ASP A 92 -11.82 -0.70 16.67
N ASP A 93 -10.74 -1.33 17.15
CA ASP A 93 -10.07 -2.47 16.50
C ASP A 93 -9.45 -2.19 15.12
N LYS A 94 -9.43 -0.93 14.71
CA LYS A 94 -8.84 -0.44 13.47
C LYS A 94 -7.58 0.39 13.74
N VAL A 95 -6.81 0.56 12.68
CA VAL A 95 -5.59 1.36 12.67
C VAL A 95 -5.73 2.44 11.61
N PHE A 96 -5.33 3.65 11.94
CA PHE A 96 -5.41 4.80 11.06
C PHE A 96 -4.07 5.50 10.94
N LEU A 97 -3.78 6.00 9.75
CA LEU A 97 -2.72 6.96 9.48
C LEU A 97 -3.36 8.36 9.38
N ASP A 98 -3.12 9.18 10.39
CA ASP A 98 -3.57 10.57 10.42
C ASP A 98 -2.48 11.48 9.86
N TYR A 99 -2.78 12.15 8.75
CA TYR A 99 -1.88 13.04 8.04
C TYR A 99 -2.16 14.49 8.37
N SER A 100 -1.10 15.30 8.45
CA SER A 100 -1.21 16.74 8.63
C SER A 100 -0.13 17.52 7.88
N THR A 101 -0.56 18.57 7.21
CA THR A 101 0.27 19.68 6.72
C THR A 101 -0.19 20.98 7.39
N PRO A 102 0.47 22.13 7.15
CA PRO A 102 -0.05 23.43 7.60
C PRO A 102 -1.43 23.79 7.03
N TYR A 103 -1.84 23.16 5.93
CA TYR A 103 -3.04 23.55 5.17
C TYR A 103 -4.20 22.58 5.34
N MET A 104 -3.92 21.29 5.59
CA MET A 104 -4.95 20.26 5.60
C MET A 104 -4.61 19.09 6.51
N LYS A 105 -5.66 18.39 6.95
CA LYS A 105 -5.58 17.15 7.72
C LYS A 105 -6.52 16.13 7.10
N TRP A 106 -6.09 14.88 7.04
CA TRP A 106 -6.90 13.78 6.57
C TRP A 106 -6.46 12.48 7.24
N SER A 107 -7.25 11.42 7.05
CA SER A 107 -7.02 10.13 7.69
C SER A 107 -7.30 9.02 6.68
N GLU A 108 -6.49 7.98 6.74
CA GLU A 108 -6.67 6.74 5.98
C GLU A 108 -6.64 5.56 6.95
N GLU A 109 -7.56 4.62 6.77
CA GLU A 109 -7.57 3.35 7.50
C GLU A 109 -6.52 2.41 6.90
N LEU A 110 -5.72 1.80 7.76
CA LEU A 110 -4.74 0.78 7.40
C LEU A 110 -5.42 -0.59 7.36
N ILE A 111 -5.74 -1.03 6.15
CA ILE A 111 -6.49 -2.27 5.90
C ILE A 111 -5.58 -3.49 5.97
N ALA A 112 -4.39 -3.39 5.36
CA ALA A 112 -3.40 -4.45 5.35
C ALA A 112 -1.98 -3.89 5.32
N VAL A 113 -1.05 -4.61 5.96
CA VAL A 113 0.38 -4.32 5.87
C VAL A 113 1.19 -5.61 6.00
N SER A 114 2.14 -5.79 5.09
CA SER A 114 3.12 -6.88 5.11
C SER A 114 4.49 -6.36 4.67
N ALA A 115 5.44 -7.26 4.42
CA ALA A 115 6.73 -6.87 3.85
C ALA A 115 6.61 -6.37 2.39
N GLU A 116 5.56 -6.79 1.68
CA GLU A 116 5.41 -6.60 0.23
C GLU A 116 4.17 -5.78 -0.14
N GLU A 117 3.18 -5.70 0.75
CA GLU A 117 1.86 -5.11 0.51
C GLU A 117 1.52 -4.04 1.57
N LEU A 118 0.87 -2.97 1.13
CA LEU A 118 0.24 -1.96 1.98
C LEU A 118 -1.10 -1.57 1.35
N VAL A 119 -2.18 -1.59 2.13
CA VAL A 119 -3.51 -1.18 1.67
C VAL A 119 -4.07 -0.09 2.57
N LEU A 120 -4.40 1.05 1.97
CA LEU A 120 -4.92 2.23 2.65
C LEU A 120 -6.31 2.59 2.11
N LEU A 121 -7.28 2.80 3.00
CA LEU A 121 -8.65 3.18 2.67
C LEU A 121 -8.90 4.62 3.09
N ASN A 122 -9.27 5.49 2.16
CA ASN A 122 -9.61 6.88 2.49
C ASN A 122 -11.08 7.05 2.91
N LYS A 123 -11.43 8.26 3.37
CA LYS A 123 -12.81 8.62 3.78
C LYS A 123 -13.87 8.50 2.66
N GLU A 124 -13.45 8.52 1.40
CA GLU A 124 -14.31 8.40 0.20
C GLU A 124 -14.47 6.94 -0.23
N LYS A 125 -13.99 6.00 0.61
CA LYS A 125 -13.98 4.56 0.36
C LYS A 125 -13.20 4.17 -0.90
N VAL A 126 -12.13 4.89 -1.17
CA VAL A 126 -11.15 4.53 -2.19
C VAL A 126 -10.02 3.77 -1.52
N GLU A 127 -9.76 2.56 -2.01
CA GLU A 127 -8.62 1.77 -1.55
C GLU A 127 -7.43 1.97 -2.48
N TYR A 128 -6.29 2.28 -1.88
CA TYR A 128 -5.00 2.34 -2.52
C TYR A 128 -4.22 1.09 -2.15
N HIS A 129 -3.99 0.24 -3.15
CA HIS A 129 -3.19 -0.97 -3.03
C HIS A 129 -1.77 -0.63 -3.47
N TYR A 130 -0.83 -0.85 -2.57
CA TYR A 130 0.58 -0.56 -2.78
C TYR A 130 1.42 -1.82 -2.79
N LYS A 131 2.43 -1.84 -3.66
CA LYS A 131 3.54 -2.80 -3.61
C LYS A 131 4.81 -2.12 -3.11
N LYS A 132 5.66 -2.89 -2.42
CA LYS A 132 6.96 -2.39 -1.97
C LYS A 132 7.82 -2.03 -3.18
N ALA A 133 8.45 -0.86 -3.16
CA ALA A 133 9.32 -0.45 -4.25
C ALA A 133 10.57 -1.34 -4.30
N THR A 134 10.85 -1.88 -5.47
CA THR A 134 12.11 -2.55 -5.81
C THR A 134 12.94 -1.63 -6.71
N PRO A 135 14.25 -1.88 -6.86
CA PRO A 135 15.05 -1.17 -7.86
C PRO A 135 14.38 -1.23 -9.24
N ILE A 136 14.24 -0.09 -9.92
CA ILE A 136 13.65 -0.04 -11.26
C ILE A 136 14.49 -0.91 -12.21
N ASN A 137 13.87 -1.93 -12.80
CA ASN A 137 14.47 -2.73 -13.84
C ASN A 137 13.79 -2.46 -15.19
N LEU A 138 14.41 -1.61 -16.01
CA LEU A 138 13.88 -1.23 -17.33
C LEU A 138 13.89 -2.36 -18.37
N LEU A 139 14.55 -3.49 -18.09
CA LEU A 139 14.74 -4.58 -19.05
C LEU A 139 13.64 -5.64 -19.02
N GLY A 140 12.75 -5.63 -18.02
CA GLY A 140 11.71 -6.65 -17.83
C GLY A 140 10.36 -6.33 -18.50
N ASP A 141 9.99 -5.05 -18.54
CA ASP A 141 8.58 -4.65 -18.77
C ASP A 141 8.38 -3.84 -20.07
N GLY A 142 9.45 -3.65 -20.85
CA GLY A 142 9.40 -2.94 -22.12
C GLY A 142 8.79 -3.79 -23.23
N LYS A 143 7.75 -3.29 -23.90
CA LYS A 143 7.38 -3.81 -25.23
C LYS A 143 8.48 -3.45 -26.22
N THR A 144 8.99 -4.45 -26.94
CA THR A 144 9.92 -4.22 -28.06
C THR A 144 9.23 -3.32 -29.09
N THR A 145 9.85 -2.19 -29.41
CA THR A 145 9.48 -1.39 -30.56
C THR A 145 9.97 -2.12 -31.81
N LYS A 146 9.07 -2.37 -32.75
CA LYS A 146 9.39 -2.92 -34.08
C LYS A 146 10.19 -1.91 -34.90
#